data_AF-A0A850KDD2-F1
#
_entry.id   AF-A0A850KDD2-F1
#
_cell.length_a   1.000
_cell.length_b   1.000
_cell.length_c   1.000
_cell.angle_alpha   90.00
_cell.angle_beta   90.00
_cell.angle_gamma   90.00
#
_symmetry.space_group_name_H-M   'P 1'
#
loop_
_entity.id
_entity.type
_entity.pdbx_description
1 polymer ?
#
loop_
_entity_poly.entity_id
_entity_poly.type
_entity_poly.pdbx_seq_one_letter_code
_entity_poly.pdbx_strand_id
1 'polypeptide(L)'
;MFLKPKRAIVRRNRSIHGDIKGHGELDLHGNVEGTIEVDNLIIGRKGVLTGNVIAETVRIMGFVKGNIQARQVIVEKGAHVEGELSYEQLSVASKADLAAKLMPRPLLKLWQERKPIEQVLAGIKTAA
;
A
#
# COMPACT_ATOMS: atom_id res chain seq x y z
N MET A 1 3.08 -25.62 -13.12
CA MET A 1 3.97 -25.48 -11.94
C MET A 1 3.23 -24.59 -10.94
N PHE A 2 2.57 -25.20 -9.95
CA PHE A 2 1.77 -24.46 -8.95
C PHE A 2 2.73 -23.85 -7.92
N LEU A 3 3.02 -22.55 -8.02
CA LEU A 3 3.73 -21.84 -6.96
C LEU A 3 2.89 -21.92 -5.69
N LYS A 4 3.44 -22.54 -4.64
CA LYS A 4 2.81 -22.50 -3.31
C LYS A 4 2.68 -21.04 -2.90
N PRO A 5 1.50 -20.59 -2.42
CA PRO A 5 1.36 -19.24 -1.92
C PRO A 5 2.28 -19.06 -0.71
N LYS A 6 3.22 -18.11 -0.81
CA LYS A 6 4.03 -17.68 0.32
C LYS A 6 3.14 -16.84 1.23
N ARG A 7 2.52 -17.50 2.21
CA ARG A 7 1.64 -16.84 3.19
C ARG A 7 2.22 -16.98 4.59
N ALA A 8 2.38 -15.86 5.27
CA ALA A 8 2.70 -15.77 6.68
C ALA A 8 1.45 -15.35 7.48
N ILE A 9 1.26 -15.91 8.68
CA ILE A 9 0.10 -15.60 9.52
C ILE A 9 0.56 -15.28 10.94
N VAL A 10 0.25 -14.07 11.40
CA VAL A 10 0.40 -13.64 12.79
C VAL A 10 -0.92 -13.87 13.51
N ARG A 11 -0.97 -14.94 14.30
CA ARG A 11 -2.17 -15.27 15.09
C ARG A 11 -2.40 -14.27 16.23
N ARG A 12 -3.65 -14.23 16.67
CA ARG A 12 -4.12 -13.57 17.90
C ARG A 12 -3.25 -13.98 19.10
N ASN A 13 -3.06 -13.07 20.06
CA ASN A 13 -2.22 -13.24 21.24
C ASN A 13 -0.70 -13.26 21.00
N ARG A 14 -0.25 -12.68 19.88
CA ARG A 14 1.17 -12.39 19.65
C ARG A 14 1.33 -10.88 19.48
N SER A 15 2.37 -10.35 20.12
CA SER A 15 2.82 -8.97 19.93
C SER A 15 4.21 -9.01 19.32
N ILE A 16 4.35 -8.42 18.13
CA ILE A 16 5.63 -8.32 17.44
C ILE A 16 6.10 -6.89 17.55
N HIS A 17 7.33 -6.68 18.02
CA HIS A 17 7.98 -5.38 18.05
C HIS A 17 9.22 -5.46 17.18
N GLY A 18 9.32 -4.58 16.18
CA GLY A 18 10.44 -4.52 15.24
C GLY A 18 9.99 -4.55 13.78
N ASP A 19 10.95 -4.81 12.88
CA ASP A 19 10.72 -4.74 11.44
C ASP A 19 10.40 -6.13 10.86
N ILE A 20 9.30 -6.22 10.12
CA ILE A 20 8.87 -7.42 9.41
C ILE A 20 9.12 -7.18 7.92
N LYS A 21 10.02 -7.97 7.32
CA LYS A 21 10.28 -7.95 5.89
C LYS A 21 9.99 -9.32 5.29
N GLY A 22 9.26 -9.36 4.19
CA GLY A 22 8.97 -10.63 3.53
C GLY A 22 8.34 -10.45 2.16
N HIS A 23 8.36 -11.52 1.38
CA HIS A 23 7.67 -11.58 0.09
C HIS A 23 6.43 -12.46 0.19
N GLY A 24 5.35 -12.07 -0.48
CA GLY A 24 4.06 -12.73 -0.48
C GLY A 24 3.01 -12.05 0.40
N GLU A 25 2.15 -12.86 0.99
CA GLU A 25 0.97 -12.41 1.74
C GLU A 25 1.21 -12.54 3.25
N LEU A 26 0.95 -11.47 3.99
CA LEU A 26 0.99 -11.43 5.45
C LEU A 26 -0.40 -11.19 6.01
N ASP A 27 -0.92 -12.16 6.78
CA ASP A 27 -2.21 -12.07 7.46
C ASP A 27 -2.00 -11.80 8.96
N LEU A 28 -2.45 -10.63 9.41
CA LEU A 28 -2.21 -10.08 10.74
C LEU A 28 -3.51 -10.07 11.56
N HIS A 29 -3.54 -10.90 12.61
CA HIS A 29 -4.64 -10.95 13.58
C HIS A 29 -4.19 -10.57 15.01
N GLY A 30 -2.92 -10.20 15.20
CA GLY A 30 -2.32 -9.84 16.50
C GLY A 30 -2.02 -8.35 16.63
N ASN A 31 -1.11 -7.99 17.55
CA ASN A 31 -0.55 -6.64 17.64
C ASN A 31 0.84 -6.60 16.99
N VAL A 32 1.10 -5.59 16.17
CA VAL A 32 2.43 -5.34 15.60
C VAL A 32 2.79 -3.88 15.77
N GLU A 33 4.00 -3.64 16.28
CA GLU A 33 4.59 -2.33 16.46
C GLU A 33 5.92 -2.26 15.73
N GLY A 34 6.01 -1.42 14.69
CA GLY A 34 7.24 -1.28 13.89
C GLY A 34 6.97 -1.08 12.40
N THR A 35 7.92 -1.49 11.55
CA THR A 35 7.82 -1.35 10.09
C THR A 35 7.47 -2.68 9.44
N ILE A 36 6.47 -2.70 8.55
CA ILE A 36 6.11 -3.87 7.77
C ILE A 36 6.39 -3.60 6.29
N GLU A 37 7.19 -4.44 5.66
CA GLU A 37 7.52 -4.41 4.24
C GLU A 37 7.17 -5.76 3.60
N VAL A 38 6.02 -5.82 2.90
CA VAL A 38 5.48 -7.05 2.29
C VAL A 38 4.72 -6.76 1.00
N ASP A 39 4.55 -7.75 0.12
CA ASP A 39 3.79 -7.51 -1.12
C ASP A 39 2.29 -7.31 -0.83
N ASN A 40 1.70 -8.18 -0.02
CA ASN A 40 0.28 -8.11 0.34
C ASN A 40 0.12 -8.17 1.87
N LEU A 41 -0.54 -7.17 2.46
CA LEU A 41 -0.86 -7.12 3.88
C LEU A 41 -2.37 -7.22 4.09
N ILE A 42 -2.80 -8.17 4.92
CA ILE A 42 -4.18 -8.30 5.37
C ILE A 42 -4.20 -8.10 6.88
N ILE A 43 -4.94 -7.11 7.35
CA ILE A 43 -5.15 -6.85 8.77
C ILE A 43 -6.56 -7.30 9.12
N GLY A 44 -6.65 -8.39 9.88
CA GLY A 44 -7.92 -8.93 10.36
C GLY A 44 -8.60 -8.01 11.38
N ARG A 45 -9.84 -8.34 11.74
CA ARG A 45 -10.70 -7.51 12.61
C ARG A 45 -10.15 -7.27 14.02
N LYS A 46 -9.28 -8.15 14.51
CA LYS A 46 -8.59 -8.03 15.80
C LYS A 46 -7.12 -7.61 15.65
N GLY A 47 -6.69 -7.33 14.43
CA GLY A 47 -5.36 -6.84 14.13
C GLY A 47 -5.22 -5.40 14.60
N VAL A 48 -4.15 -5.14 15.34
CA VAL A 48 -3.72 -3.80 15.75
C VAL A 48 -2.34 -3.58 15.16
N LEU A 49 -2.17 -2.49 14.45
CA LEU A 49 -0.90 -2.13 13.82
C LEU A 49 -0.53 -0.71 14.18
N THR A 50 0.65 -0.52 14.77
CA THR A 50 1.22 0.80 15.06
C THR A 50 2.58 0.94 14.39
N GLY A 51 2.71 1.85 13.44
CA GLY A 51 3.99 2.12 12.77
C GLY A 51 3.87 2.36 11.27
N ASN A 52 4.85 1.91 10.51
CA ASN A 52 4.97 2.18 9.08
C ASN A 52 4.67 0.92 8.26
N VAL A 53 3.92 1.08 7.17
CA VAL A 53 3.56 -0.01 6.26
C VAL A 53 4.00 0.34 4.86
N ILE A 54 4.74 -0.56 4.22
CA ILE A 54 5.13 -0.50 2.82
C ILE A 54 4.64 -1.80 2.17
N ALA A 55 3.66 -1.70 1.28
CA ALA A 55 3.15 -2.86 0.58
C ALA A 55 2.58 -2.55 -0.81
N GLU A 56 2.41 -3.54 -1.68
CA GLU A 56 1.68 -3.31 -2.93
C GLU A 56 0.18 -3.19 -2.64
N THR A 57 -0.38 -4.16 -1.93
CA THR A 57 -1.80 -4.17 -1.55
C THR A 57 -1.96 -4.26 -0.04
N VAL A 58 -2.79 -3.38 0.53
CA VAL A 58 -3.14 -3.38 1.96
C VAL A 58 -4.65 -3.52 2.10
N ARG A 59 -5.09 -4.53 2.86
CA ARG A 59 -6.50 -4.73 3.23
C ARG A 59 -6.65 -4.59 4.75
N ILE A 60 -7.55 -3.71 5.18
CA ILE A 60 -7.71 -3.35 6.58
C ILE A 60 -9.12 -3.67 7.04
N MET A 61 -9.26 -4.49 8.08
CA MET A 61 -10.53 -4.78 8.77
C MET A 61 -10.48 -4.43 10.27
N GLY A 62 -9.31 -4.03 10.78
CA GLY A 62 -9.02 -3.77 12.20
C GLY A 62 -8.52 -2.35 12.44
N PHE A 63 -7.65 -2.16 13.43
CA PHE A 63 -7.12 -0.85 13.82
C PHE A 63 -5.70 -0.63 13.30
N VAL A 64 -5.46 0.50 12.64
CA VAL A 64 -4.13 0.90 12.16
C VAL A 64 -3.83 2.33 12.54
N LYS A 65 -2.64 2.56 13.09
CA LYS A 65 -2.13 3.87 13.43
C LYS A 65 -0.72 4.08 12.90
N GLY A 66 -0.55 5.04 11.99
CA GLY A 66 0.75 5.44 11.47
C GLY A 66 0.73 5.71 9.97
N ASN A 67 1.84 5.43 9.28
CA ASN A 67 2.00 5.78 7.88
C ASN A 67 1.86 4.54 6.99
N ILE A 68 0.92 4.57 6.06
CA ILE A 68 0.69 3.50 5.10
C ILE A 68 1.10 3.99 3.72
N GLN A 69 2.07 3.32 3.12
CA GLN A 69 2.49 3.52 1.74
C GLN A 69 2.15 2.27 0.95
N ALA A 70 1.12 2.36 0.12
CA ALA A 70 0.72 1.25 -0.73
C ALA A 70 0.36 1.66 -2.15
N ARG A 71 0.25 0.70 -3.04
CA ARG A 71 -0.32 0.93 -4.37
C ARG A 71 -1.84 0.93 -4.26
N GLN A 72 -2.39 -0.13 -3.67
CA GLN A 72 -3.82 -0.31 -3.48
C GLN A 72 -4.14 -0.46 -1.99
N VAL A 73 -5.06 0.38 -1.50
CA VAL A 73 -5.57 0.31 -0.12
C VAL A 73 -7.05 -0.02 -0.15
N ILE A 74 -7.43 -1.07 0.57
CA ILE A 74 -8.80 -1.53 0.74
C ILE A 74 -9.15 -1.44 2.22
N VAL A 75 -9.97 -0.48 2.58
CA VAL A 75 -10.51 -0.32 3.93
C VAL A 75 -11.87 -1.01 3.97
N GLU A 76 -11.97 -2.11 4.70
CA GLU A 76 -13.21 -2.87 4.86
C GLU A 76 -14.05 -2.38 6.05
N LYS A 77 -15.26 -2.93 6.17
CA LYS A 77 -16.26 -2.53 7.17
C LYS A 77 -15.73 -2.73 8.59
N GLY A 78 -15.82 -1.69 9.42
CA GLY A 78 -15.38 -1.70 10.81
C GLY A 78 -13.87 -1.56 11.01
N ALA A 79 -13.13 -1.23 9.95
CA ALA A 79 -11.75 -0.81 10.07
C ALA A 79 -11.66 0.62 10.60
N HIS A 80 -10.60 0.89 11.37
CA HIS A 80 -10.25 2.21 11.88
C HIS A 80 -8.81 2.53 11.52
N VAL A 81 -8.60 3.61 10.77
CA VAL A 81 -7.28 3.99 10.26
C VAL A 81 -6.95 5.43 10.65
N GLU A 82 -5.84 5.62 11.35
CA GLU A 82 -5.32 6.91 11.79
C GLU A 82 -3.90 7.15 11.26
N GLY A 83 -3.61 8.37 10.81
CA GLY A 83 -2.26 8.78 10.41
C GLY A 83 -2.16 9.29 8.97
N GLU A 84 -1.24 8.78 8.17
CA GLU A 84 -1.02 9.21 6.78
C GLU A 84 -1.14 8.03 5.82
N LEU A 85 -1.87 8.23 4.72
CA LEU A 85 -2.16 7.18 3.74
C LEU A 85 -1.72 7.63 2.35
N SER A 86 -0.61 7.09 1.86
CA SER A 86 -0.12 7.26 0.49
C SER A 86 -0.56 6.10 -0.39
N TYR A 87 -1.36 6.36 -1.42
CA TYR A 87 -1.96 5.32 -2.28
C TYR A 87 -2.07 5.72 -3.74
N GLU A 88 -2.11 4.75 -4.66
CA GLU A 88 -2.54 5.00 -6.05
C GLU A 88 -4.04 4.74 -6.21
N GLN A 89 -4.56 3.70 -5.54
CA GLN A 89 -5.97 3.33 -5.53
C GLN A 89 -6.45 3.14 -4.09
N LEU A 90 -7.59 3.74 -3.75
CA LEU A 90 -8.23 3.62 -2.44
C LEU A 90 -9.68 3.16 -2.61
N SER A 91 -10.06 2.11 -1.87
CA SER A 91 -11.43 1.62 -1.76
C SER A 91 -11.82 1.61 -0.29
N VAL A 92 -12.95 2.24 0.04
CA VAL A 92 -13.45 2.34 1.42
C VAL A 92 -14.86 1.77 1.47
N ALA A 93 -15.08 0.77 2.33
CA ALA A 93 -16.37 0.16 2.55
C ALA A 93 -17.26 1.02 3.46
N SER A 94 -18.57 0.86 3.34
CA SER A 94 -19.53 1.54 4.22
C SER A 94 -19.33 1.11 5.68
N LYS A 95 -19.34 2.08 6.60
CA LYS A 95 -19.05 1.91 8.04
C LYS A 95 -17.58 1.60 8.35
N ALA A 96 -16.64 2.15 7.59
CA ALA A 96 -15.23 2.23 7.96
C ALA A 96 -14.90 3.64 8.45
N ASP A 97 -14.07 3.73 9.48
CA ASP A 97 -13.61 4.98 10.07
C ASP A 97 -12.20 5.29 9.58
N LEU A 98 -12.07 6.35 8.77
CA LEU A 98 -10.81 6.75 8.15
C LEU A 98 -10.46 8.17 8.61
N ALA A 99 -9.62 8.27 9.64
CA ALA A 99 -9.11 9.51 10.22
C ALA A 99 -7.63 9.70 9.85
N ALA A 100 -7.33 9.66 8.55
CA ALA A 100 -5.97 9.77 8.03
C ALA A 100 -5.85 10.84 6.96
N LYS A 101 -4.67 11.45 6.85
CA LYS A 101 -4.30 12.36 5.76
C LYS A 101 -4.08 11.55 4.49
N LEU A 102 -4.91 11.80 3.49
CA LEU A 102 -4.88 11.09 2.21
C LEU A 102 -3.92 11.77 1.24
N MET A 103 -2.90 11.05 0.80
CA MET A 103 -1.91 11.50 -0.19
C MET A 103 -1.98 10.60 -1.43
N PRO A 104 -2.90 10.89 -2.37
CA PRO A 104 -2.93 10.17 -3.64
C PRO A 104 -1.62 10.39 -4.39
N ARG A 105 -0.98 9.31 -4.83
CA ARG A 105 0.19 9.33 -5.71
C ARG A 105 -0.29 9.11 -7.13
N PRO A 106 -0.55 10.18 -7.91
CA PRO A 106 -0.95 10.00 -9.29
C PRO A 106 0.20 9.35 -10.09
N LEU A 107 -0.15 8.43 -10.99
CA LEU A 107 0.74 7.78 -11.98
C LEU A 107 1.27 8.76 -13.05
N LEU A 108 1.46 10.03 -12.70
CA LEU A 108 1.80 11.15 -13.58
C LEU A 108 3.28 11.10 -14.02
N LYS A 109 3.69 9.97 -14.61
CA LYS A 109 5.01 9.76 -15.24
C LYS A 109 4.95 9.37 -16.72
N LEU A 110 3.81 9.48 -17.41
CA LEU A 110 3.72 9.08 -18.83
C LEU A 110 3.33 10.18 -19.83
N TRP A 111 3.09 11.41 -19.38
CA TRP A 111 2.66 12.52 -20.27
C TRP A 111 3.66 13.68 -20.36
N GLN A 112 4.81 13.62 -19.67
CA GLN A 112 5.80 14.71 -19.62
C GLN A 112 7.01 14.54 -20.57
N GLU A 113 7.15 13.40 -21.27
CA GLU A 113 8.32 13.16 -22.15
C GLU A 113 8.02 13.20 -23.67
N ARG A 114 6.89 13.78 -24.09
CA ARG A 114 6.73 14.09 -25.52
C ARG A 114 7.65 15.27 -25.86
N LYS A 115 8.87 14.97 -26.32
CA LYS A 115 9.74 15.96 -26.96
C LYS A 115 8.91 16.73 -28.00
N PRO A 116 8.96 18.06 -28.02
CA PRO A 116 8.18 18.87 -28.95
C PRO A 116 8.54 18.50 -30.40
N ILE A 117 7.52 18.46 -31.27
CA ILE A 117 7.62 18.05 -32.69
C ILE A 117 8.65 18.90 -33.46
N GLU A 118 8.95 20.09 -32.96
CA GLU A 118 9.96 21.02 -33.49
C GLU A 118 11.37 20.40 -33.59
N GLN A 119 11.79 19.56 -32.62
CA GLN A 119 13.09 18.88 -32.69
C GLN A 119 13.15 17.78 -33.77
N VAL A 120 12.01 17.18 -34.10
CA VAL A 120 11.91 16.14 -35.16
C VAL A 120 11.95 16.78 -36.55
N LEU A 121 11.34 17.96 -36.70
CA LEU A 121 11.33 18.70 -37.97
C LEU A 121 12.70 19.31 -38.31
N ALA A 122 13.52 19.64 -37.31
CA ALA A 122 14.88 20.13 -37.54
C ALA A 122 15.80 19.06 -38.18
N GLY A 123 15.59 17.77 -37.88
CA GLY A 123 16.37 16.67 -38.47
C GLY A 123 16.02 16.36 -39.93
N ILE A 124 14.83 16.73 -40.39
CA ILE A 124 14.39 16.49 -41.78
C ILE A 124 14.88 17.61 -42.72
N LYS A 125 15.12 18.83 -42.20
CA LYS A 125 15.53 19.99 -43.02
C LYS A 125 17.01 20.01 -43.42
N THR A 126 17.88 19.20 -42.82
CA THR A 126 19.32 19.16 -43.17
C THR A 126 19.65 18.11 -44.24
N ALA A 127 18.66 17.37 -44.73
CA ALA A 127 18.83 16.32 -45.75
C ALA A 127 18.21 16.68 -47.11
N ALA A 128 17.84 17.95 -47.34
CA ALA A 128 17.31 18.46 -48.59
C ALA A 128 18.21 19.57 -49.17
#